data_AF-A0A962D7Y2-F1
#
_entry.id   AF-A0A962D7Y2-F1
#
_cell.length_a   1.000
_cell.length_b   1.000
_cell.length_c   1.000
_cell.angle_alpha   90.00
_cell.angle_beta   90.00
_cell.angle_gamma   90.00
#
_symmetry.space_group_name_H-M   'P 1'
#
loop_
_entity.id
_entity.type
_entity.pdbx_description
1 polymer ?
#
loop_
_entity_poly.entity_id
_entity_poly.type
_entity_poly.pdbx_seq_one_letter_code
_entity_poly.pdbx_strand_id
1 'polypeptide(L)'
;MDIKRTDQKARKQRQRILLGSAAAIVIALGTWGVASLEPAAPRVERASVWTDTVKRGEFLRQVRGPGTLVPVEIRWIAAETNARVERILVKPGAQVQTDTVLLELSNPEVADQLLAARSAVAAAEADFAARRITLESQLLDQRANLAGFEADHAGAR
;
A
#
# COMPACT_ATOMS: atom_id res chain seq x y z
N MET A 1 -38.77 -82.72 74.52
CA MET A 1 -38.55 -83.73 73.46
C MET A 1 -38.00 -83.00 72.25
N ASP A 2 -36.67 -83.01 72.11
CA ASP A 2 -35.88 -82.19 71.19
C ASP A 2 -35.42 -83.04 69.99
N ILE A 3 -35.90 -82.72 68.79
CA ILE A 3 -35.57 -83.42 67.56
C ILE A 3 -34.38 -82.69 66.93
N LYS A 4 -33.17 -83.23 67.12
CA LYS A 4 -31.95 -82.75 66.46
C LYS A 4 -32.12 -82.81 64.94
N ARG A 5 -32.36 -81.66 64.30
CA ARG A 5 -32.33 -81.49 62.84
C ARG A 5 -30.88 -81.57 62.33
N THR A 6 -30.35 -82.77 62.15
CA THR A 6 -28.99 -83.01 61.63
C THR A 6 -28.86 -82.76 60.12
N ASP A 7 -29.96 -82.55 59.39
CA ASP A 7 -29.93 -82.29 57.93
C ASP A 7 -29.51 -80.87 57.53
N GLN A 8 -29.55 -79.89 58.43
CA GLN A 8 -29.25 -78.49 58.06
C GLN A 8 -27.76 -78.22 57.84
N LYS A 9 -26.86 -78.92 58.56
CA LYS A 9 -25.41 -78.76 58.39
C LYS A 9 -24.94 -79.27 57.02
N ALA A 10 -25.38 -80.46 56.61
CA ALA A 10 -25.05 -81.04 55.31
C ALA A 10 -25.60 -80.18 54.15
N ARG A 11 -26.82 -79.64 54.29
CA ARG A 11 -27.42 -78.73 53.29
C ARG A 11 -26.67 -77.39 53.18
N LYS A 12 -26.28 -76.79 54.32
CA LYS A 12 -25.45 -75.55 54.33
C LYS A 12 -24.05 -75.78 53.77
N GLN A 13 -23.45 -76.94 54.00
CA GLN A 13 -22.12 -77.27 53.48
C GLN A 13 -22.16 -77.50 51.96
N ARG A 14 -23.18 -78.22 51.46
CA ARG A 14 -23.43 -78.35 50.00
C ARG A 14 -23.72 -77.02 49.34
N GLN A 15 -24.52 -76.14 49.97
CA GLN A 15 -24.75 -74.78 49.46
C GLN A 15 -23.48 -73.93 49.43
N ARG A 16 -22.60 -74.01 50.43
CA ARG A 16 -21.31 -73.31 50.43
C ARG A 16 -20.37 -73.83 49.33
N ILE A 17 -20.35 -75.15 49.11
CA ILE A 17 -19.55 -75.75 48.02
C ILE A 17 -20.11 -75.32 46.66
N LEU A 18 -21.44 -75.35 46.47
CA LEU A 18 -22.10 -74.88 45.25
C LEU A 18 -21.88 -73.38 45.00
N LEU A 19 -21.94 -72.56 46.04
CA LEU A 19 -21.68 -71.13 45.93
C LEU A 19 -20.20 -70.85 45.63
N GLY A 20 -19.30 -71.61 46.27
CA GLY A 20 -17.86 -71.53 46.03
C GLY A 20 -17.49 -71.97 44.62
N SER A 21 -18.10 -73.06 44.10
CA SER A 21 -17.89 -73.51 42.72
C SER A 21 -18.49 -72.52 41.73
N ALA A 22 -19.66 -71.95 42.00
CA ALA A 22 -20.25 -70.92 41.16
C ALA A 22 -19.39 -69.65 41.11
N ALA A 23 -18.87 -69.20 42.25
CA ALA A 23 -17.95 -68.07 42.33
C ALA A 23 -16.64 -68.36 41.57
N ALA A 24 -16.08 -69.56 41.72
CA ALA A 24 -14.88 -69.96 40.99
C ALA A 24 -15.12 -69.98 39.46
N ILE A 25 -16.28 -70.48 39.01
CA ILE A 25 -16.67 -70.47 37.60
C ILE A 25 -16.81 -69.03 37.08
N VAL A 26 -17.46 -68.14 37.84
CA VAL A 26 -17.61 -66.73 37.45
C VAL A 26 -16.25 -66.04 37.35
N ILE A 27 -15.34 -66.29 38.30
CA ILE A 27 -13.98 -65.73 38.27
C ILE A 27 -13.20 -66.27 37.07
N ALA A 28 -13.28 -67.58 36.80
CA ALA A 28 -12.61 -68.20 35.66
C ALA A 28 -13.14 -67.63 34.33
N LEU A 29 -14.46 -67.50 34.17
CA LEU A 29 -15.08 -66.92 32.99
C LEU A 29 -14.75 -65.42 32.84
N GLY A 30 -14.73 -64.66 33.94
CA GLY A 30 -14.35 -63.24 33.92
C GLY A 30 -12.89 -63.05 33.52
N THR A 31 -11.98 -63.86 34.07
CA THR A 31 -10.55 -63.81 33.72
C THR A 31 -10.31 -64.19 32.26
N TRP A 32 -11.02 -65.21 31.77
CA TRP A 32 -10.94 -65.62 30.37
C TRP A 32 -11.55 -64.57 29.42
N GLY A 33 -12.64 -63.92 29.82
CA GLY A 33 -13.25 -62.82 29.09
C GLY A 33 -12.27 -61.65 28.94
N VAL A 34 -11.65 -61.20 30.04
CA VAL A 34 -10.67 -60.11 30.02
C VAL A 34 -9.42 -60.47 29.22
N ALA A 35 -8.94 -61.71 29.30
CA ALA A 35 -7.78 -62.16 28.53
C ALA A 35 -8.06 -62.26 27.02
N SER A 36 -9.32 -62.50 26.64
CA SER A 36 -9.76 -62.59 25.23
C SER A 36 -10.07 -61.23 24.60
N LEU A 37 -10.02 -60.13 25.37
CA LEU A 37 -10.16 -58.79 24.79
C LEU A 37 -8.92 -58.47 23.95
N GLU A 38 -9.13 -58.20 22.67
CA GLU A 38 -8.06 -57.75 21.80
C GLU A 38 -7.46 -56.44 22.32
N PRO A 39 -6.13 -56.26 22.21
CA PRO A 39 -5.47 -55.06 22.68
C PRO A 39 -6.00 -53.82 21.96
N ALA A 40 -6.57 -52.86 22.69
CA ALA A 40 -7.27 -51.70 22.13
C ALA A 40 -6.39 -50.69 21.34
N ALA A 41 -5.08 -50.90 21.26
CA ALA A 41 -4.16 -50.01 20.56
C ALA A 41 -3.36 -50.78 19.50
N PRO A 42 -3.20 -50.22 18.29
CA PRO A 42 -2.30 -50.77 17.27
C PRO A 42 -0.90 -50.96 17.86
N ARG A 43 -0.46 -52.22 17.94
CA ARG A 43 0.87 -52.56 18.45
C ARG A 43 1.87 -52.43 17.32
N VAL A 44 2.67 -51.38 17.36
CA VAL A 44 3.78 -51.18 16.44
C VAL A 44 5.05 -51.70 17.12
N GLU A 45 5.88 -52.43 16.37
CA GLU A 45 7.16 -52.92 16.87
C GLU A 45 8.06 -51.73 17.25
N ARG A 46 8.67 -51.73 18.44
CA ARG A 46 9.54 -50.63 18.89
C ARG A 46 10.70 -50.37 17.91
N ALA A 47 11.17 -51.42 17.25
CA ALA A 47 12.24 -51.34 16.25
C ALA A 47 11.81 -50.68 14.94
N SER A 48 10.50 -50.57 14.65
CA SER A 48 10.00 -49.94 13.42
C SER A 48 9.66 -48.46 13.58
N VAL A 49 9.83 -47.88 14.77
CA VAL A 49 9.55 -46.46 15.03
C VAL A 49 10.82 -45.74 15.49
N TRP A 50 11.23 -44.74 14.73
CA TRP A 50 12.25 -43.80 15.16
C TRP A 50 11.62 -42.72 16.03
N THR A 51 12.03 -42.62 17.28
CA THR A 51 11.53 -41.60 18.22
C THR A 51 12.65 -40.66 18.62
N ASP A 52 12.34 -39.37 18.69
CA ASP A 52 13.25 -38.33 19.17
C ASP A 52 12.47 -37.27 19.96
N THR A 53 13.16 -36.51 20.80
CA THR A 53 12.55 -35.48 21.64
C THR A 53 12.46 -34.15 20.88
N VAL A 54 11.25 -33.63 20.72
CA VAL A 54 11.05 -32.32 20.09
C VAL A 54 11.72 -31.22 20.93
N LYS A 55 12.48 -30.34 20.26
CA LYS A 55 13.15 -29.20 20.88
C LYS A 55 12.44 -27.93 20.45
N ARG A 56 12.19 -27.02 21.40
CA ARG A 56 11.66 -25.68 21.12
C ARG A 56 12.83 -24.73 20.90
N GLY A 57 12.77 -23.97 19.82
CA GLY A 57 13.75 -22.95 19.47
C GLY A 57 13.17 -22.00 18.43
N GLU A 58 13.90 -20.93 18.13
CA GLU A 58 13.49 -20.02 17.06
C GLU A 58 13.67 -20.70 15.69
N PHE A 59 12.60 -20.70 14.90
CA PHE A 59 12.62 -21.19 13.51
C PHE A 59 12.45 -20.00 12.57
N LEU A 60 13.56 -19.38 12.21
CA LEU A 60 13.58 -18.23 11.31
C LEU A 60 13.28 -18.68 9.88
N ARG A 61 12.07 -18.38 9.40
CA ARG A 61 11.67 -18.61 8.01
C ARG A 61 12.01 -17.40 7.14
N GLN A 62 13.19 -17.42 6.53
CA GLN A 62 13.59 -16.42 5.53
C GLN A 62 13.12 -16.87 4.14
N VAL A 63 12.20 -16.13 3.54
CA VAL A 63 11.75 -16.36 2.17
C VAL A 63 12.37 -15.30 1.28
N ARG A 64 13.02 -15.71 0.19
CA ARG A 64 13.51 -14.77 -0.83
C ARG A 64 12.33 -14.36 -1.70
N GLY A 65 12.03 -13.08 -1.74
CA GLY A 65 11.10 -12.49 -2.70
C GLY A 65 11.86 -11.99 -3.92
N PRO A 66 11.97 -12.76 -5.01
CA PRO A 66 12.56 -12.25 -6.24
C PRO A 66 11.67 -11.13 -6.79
N GLY A 67 12.28 -10.03 -7.21
CA GLY A 67 11.62 -8.90 -7.82
C GLY A 67 12.59 -8.14 -8.70
N THR A 68 12.05 -7.32 -9.59
CA THR A 68 12.84 -6.44 -10.45
C THR A 68 12.71 -5.00 -9.97
N LEU A 69 13.81 -4.26 -10.03
CA LEU A 69 13.78 -2.83 -9.77
C LEU A 69 13.13 -2.14 -10.98
N VAL A 70 12.09 -1.35 -10.70
CA VAL A 70 11.45 -0.48 -11.69
C VAL A 70 11.67 0.98 -11.28
N PRO A 71 11.78 1.90 -12.24
CA PRO A 71 11.84 3.32 -11.93
C PRO A 71 10.59 3.78 -11.16
N VAL A 72 10.76 4.73 -10.24
CA VAL A 72 9.64 5.32 -9.50
C VAL A 72 8.74 6.14 -10.43
N GLU A 73 9.35 6.89 -11.35
CA GLU A 73 8.64 7.72 -12.32
C GLU A 73 9.36 7.66 -13.67
N ILE A 74 8.58 7.56 -14.75
CA ILE A 74 9.08 7.65 -16.12
C ILE A 74 8.41 8.86 -16.75
N ARG A 75 9.21 9.82 -17.23
CA ARG A 75 8.72 11.04 -17.86
C ARG A 75 9.23 11.14 -19.28
N TRP A 76 8.31 11.33 -20.21
CA TRP A 76 8.62 11.63 -21.60
C TRP A 76 8.65 13.14 -21.79
N ILE A 77 9.72 13.66 -22.37
CA ILE A 77 9.89 15.08 -22.64
C ILE A 77 9.76 15.26 -24.15
N ALA A 78 8.72 15.97 -24.57
CA ALA A 78 8.47 16.32 -25.97
C ALA A 78 8.66 17.83 -26.16
N ALA A 79 9.03 18.24 -27.38
CA ALA A 79 9.05 19.64 -27.75
C ALA A 79 7.61 20.17 -27.89
N GLU A 80 7.32 21.35 -27.35
CA GLU A 80 6.00 21.98 -27.44
C GLU A 80 5.67 22.47 -28.85
N THR A 81 6.69 22.79 -29.64
CA THR A 81 6.55 23.26 -31.02
C THR A 81 7.44 22.45 -31.96
N ASN A 82 7.11 22.47 -33.25
CA ASN A 82 7.97 21.89 -34.28
C ASN A 82 9.29 22.66 -34.32
N ALA A 83 10.37 22.04 -33.82
CA ALA A 83 11.66 22.68 -33.71
C ALA A 83 12.78 21.77 -34.20
N ARG A 84 13.88 22.37 -34.66
CA ARG A 84 15.10 21.67 -35.01
C ARG A 84 15.99 21.55 -33.78
N VAL A 85 16.56 20.37 -33.54
CA VAL A 85 17.59 20.21 -32.50
C VAL A 85 18.86 20.90 -32.97
N GLU A 86 19.28 21.93 -32.25
CA GLU A 86 20.51 22.67 -32.54
C GLU A 86 21.69 22.06 -31.79
N ARG A 87 21.50 21.76 -30.50
CA ARG A 87 22.54 21.17 -29.66
C ARG A 87 21.97 20.22 -28.61
N ILE A 88 22.69 19.12 -28.38
CA ILE A 88 22.44 18.20 -27.26
C ILE A 88 23.46 18.51 -26.19
N LEU A 89 23.01 19.03 -25.05
CA LEU A 89 23.86 19.45 -23.93
C LEU A 89 24.19 18.27 -23.01
N VAL A 90 23.20 17.40 -22.80
CA VAL A 90 23.30 16.28 -21.87
C VAL A 90 23.19 14.98 -22.64
N LYS A 91 24.15 14.08 -22.42
CA LYS A 91 24.16 12.75 -23.03
C LYS A 91 23.31 11.76 -22.21
N PRO A 92 22.76 10.72 -22.85
CA PRO A 92 22.01 9.69 -22.15
C PRO A 92 22.83 9.06 -21.00
N GLY A 93 22.18 8.86 -19.85
CA GLY A 93 22.80 8.27 -18.64
C GLY A 93 23.46 9.28 -17.70
N ALA A 94 23.54 10.56 -18.05
CA ALA A 94 23.98 11.60 -17.12
C ALA A 94 22.91 11.89 -16.05
N GLN A 95 23.35 12.21 -14.82
CA GLN A 95 22.47 12.69 -13.77
C GLN A 95 22.08 14.15 -14.04
N VAL A 96 20.80 14.46 -13.87
CA VAL A 96 20.23 15.79 -14.14
C VAL A 96 19.43 16.27 -12.93
N GLN A 97 19.38 17.59 -12.76
CA GLN A 97 18.54 18.27 -11.79
C GLN A 97 17.33 18.89 -12.51
N THR A 98 16.32 19.35 -11.77
CA THR A 98 15.05 19.85 -12.30
C THR A 98 15.20 20.91 -13.40
N ASP A 99 16.14 21.84 -13.25
CA ASP A 99 16.33 22.96 -14.19
C ASP A 99 17.49 22.73 -15.17
N THR A 100 17.95 21.48 -15.32
CA THR A 100 19.06 21.17 -16.23
C THR A 100 18.57 21.21 -17.68
N VAL A 101 19.14 22.11 -18.48
CA VAL A 101 18.84 22.18 -19.92
C VAL A 101 19.42 20.96 -20.62
N LEU A 102 18.55 20.13 -21.20
CA LEU A 102 18.93 18.87 -21.85
C LEU A 102 19.31 19.09 -23.33
N LEU A 103 18.49 19.86 -24.04
CA LEU A 103 18.64 20.16 -25.46
C LEU A 103 18.34 21.64 -25.72
N GLU A 104 19.02 22.21 -26.71
CA GLU A 104 18.70 23.50 -27.30
C GLU A 104 17.99 23.26 -28.64
N LEU A 105 16.80 23.84 -28.76
CA LEU A 105 15.94 23.73 -29.92
C LEU A 105 15.81 25.09 -30.60
N SER A 106 15.85 25.12 -31.93
CA SER A 106 15.63 26.32 -32.72
C SER A 106 14.37 26.19 -33.59
N ASN A 107 13.54 27.24 -33.56
CA ASN A 107 12.39 27.39 -34.44
C ASN A 107 12.35 28.84 -34.96
N PRO A 108 12.63 29.07 -36.26
CA PRO A 108 12.63 30.41 -36.84
C PRO A 108 11.25 31.07 -36.81
N GLU A 109 10.17 30.30 -36.97
CA GLU A 109 8.81 30.83 -36.97
C GLU A 109 8.43 31.44 -35.61
N VAL A 110 8.78 30.77 -34.51
CA VAL A 110 8.56 31.28 -33.16
C VAL A 110 9.41 32.53 -32.89
N ALA A 111 10.64 32.58 -33.43
CA ALA A 111 11.49 33.76 -33.31
C ALA A 111 10.90 34.98 -34.04
N ASP A 112 10.38 34.78 -35.25
CA ASP A 112 9.71 35.83 -36.03
C ASP A 112 8.42 36.32 -35.33
N GLN A 113 7.62 35.39 -34.80
CA GLN A 113 6.42 35.73 -34.01
C GLN A 113 6.78 36.55 -32.76
N LEU A 114 7.85 36.18 -32.06
CA LEU A 114 8.33 36.92 -30.89
C LEU A 114 8.77 38.34 -31.28
N LEU A 115 9.50 38.49 -32.39
CA LEU A 115 9.93 39.79 -32.89
C LEU A 115 8.73 40.68 -33.27
N ALA A 116 7.75 40.12 -33.97
CA ALA A 116 6.51 40.81 -34.31
C ALA A 116 5.73 41.24 -33.05
N ALA A 117 5.59 40.34 -32.07
CA ALA A 117 4.91 40.63 -30.81
C ALA A 117 5.60 41.74 -30.01
N ARG A 118 6.93 41.71 -29.92
CA ARG A 118 7.72 42.78 -29.28
C ARG A 118 7.54 44.12 -29.97
N SER A 119 7.53 44.12 -31.30
CA SER A 119 7.31 45.34 -32.10
C SER A 119 5.91 45.90 -31.90
N ALA A 120 4.89 45.03 -31.80
CA ALA A 120 3.53 45.44 -31.51
C ALA A 120 3.38 46.06 -30.11
N VAL A 121 4.04 45.49 -29.10
CA VAL A 121 4.08 46.06 -27.74
C VAL A 121 4.73 47.44 -27.75
N ALA A 122 5.89 47.59 -28.41
CA ALA A 122 6.57 48.88 -28.50
C ALA A 122 5.72 49.96 -29.20
N ALA A 123 5.02 49.59 -30.28
CA ALA A 123 4.08 50.50 -30.95
C ALA A 123 2.92 50.92 -30.03
N ALA A 124 2.33 49.96 -29.31
CA ALA A 124 1.24 50.24 -28.37
C ALA A 124 1.68 51.15 -27.21
N GLU A 125 2.90 50.97 -26.69
CA GLU A 125 3.48 51.84 -25.66
C GLU A 125 3.71 53.27 -26.19
N ALA A 126 4.20 53.41 -27.41
CA ALA A 126 4.38 54.70 -28.06
C ALA A 126 3.04 55.43 -28.27
N ASP A 127 2.03 54.71 -28.76
CA ASP A 127 0.67 55.24 -28.93
C ASP A 127 0.05 55.66 -27.59
N PHE A 128 0.24 54.86 -26.54
CA PHE A 128 -0.21 55.20 -25.20
C PHE A 128 0.44 56.48 -24.69
N ALA A 129 1.77 56.61 -24.85
CA ALA A 129 2.50 57.81 -24.46
C ALA A 129 2.02 59.04 -25.25
N ALA A 130 1.83 58.92 -26.57
CA ALA A 130 1.31 59.98 -27.42
C ALA A 130 -0.09 60.42 -26.97
N ARG A 131 -1.02 59.47 -26.76
CA ARG A 131 -2.37 59.76 -26.28
C ARG A 131 -2.36 60.45 -24.92
N ARG A 132 -1.48 60.05 -24.01
CA ARG A 132 -1.34 60.68 -22.70
C ARG A 132 -0.94 62.15 -22.83
N ILE A 133 0.05 62.45 -23.67
CA ILE A 133 0.49 63.82 -23.94
C ILE A 133 -0.64 64.62 -24.60
N THR A 134 -1.36 64.05 -25.56
CA THR A 134 -2.52 64.70 -26.19
C THR A 134 -3.61 65.04 -25.17
N LEU A 135 -3.95 64.12 -24.26
CA LEU A 135 -4.93 64.36 -23.21
C LEU A 135 -4.46 65.44 -22.23
N GLU A 136 -3.17 65.47 -21.90
CA GLU A 136 -2.60 66.50 -21.03
C GLU A 136 -2.66 67.89 -21.67
N SER A 137 -2.29 68.01 -22.95
CA SER A 137 -2.44 69.26 -23.71
C SER A 137 -3.91 69.71 -23.78
N GLN A 138 -4.85 68.80 -24.08
CA GLN A 138 -6.28 69.11 -24.09
C GLN A 138 -6.78 69.62 -22.74
N LEU A 139 -6.29 69.05 -21.64
CA LEU A 139 -6.63 69.49 -20.29
C LEU A 139 -6.10 70.92 -20.04
N LEU A 140 -4.85 71.18 -20.42
CA LEU A 140 -4.25 72.51 -20.29
C LEU A 140 -5.00 73.57 -21.12
N ASP A 141 -5.38 73.23 -22.36
CA ASP A 141 -6.18 74.11 -23.23
C ASP A 141 -7.56 74.41 -22.60
N GLN A 142 -8.22 73.39 -22.04
CA GLN A 142 -9.50 73.58 -21.33
C GLN A 142 -9.37 74.50 -20.11
N ARG A 143 -8.28 74.36 -19.34
CA ARG A 143 -8.00 75.26 -18.20
C ARG A 143 -7.73 76.70 -18.65
N ALA A 144 -6.95 76.87 -19.73
CA ALA A 144 -6.67 78.18 -20.29
C ALA A 144 -7.96 78.88 -20.77
N ASN A 145 -8.85 78.15 -21.44
CA ASN A 145 -10.16 78.66 -21.87
C ASN A 145 -11.03 79.07 -20.66
N LEU A 146 -11.07 78.26 -19.61
CA LEU A 146 -11.81 78.59 -18.38
C LEU A 146 -11.27 79.86 -17.71
N ALA A 147 -9.95 79.96 -17.55
CA ALA A 147 -9.31 81.15 -16.99
C ALA A 147 -9.57 82.41 -17.83
N GLY A 148 -9.61 82.28 -19.16
CA GLY A 148 -10.03 83.35 -20.06
C GLY A 148 -11.46 83.82 -19.79
N PHE A 149 -12.42 82.91 -19.70
CA PHE A 149 -13.81 83.25 -19.38
C PHE A 149 -13.96 83.91 -18.01
N GLU A 150 -13.20 83.46 -16.99
CA GLU A 150 -13.20 84.07 -15.67
C GLU A 150 -12.64 85.50 -15.69
N ALA A 151 -11.55 85.73 -16.44
CA ALA A 151 -10.95 87.05 -16.60
C ALA A 151 -11.89 88.02 -17.33
N ASP A 152 -12.54 87.57 -18.42
CA ASP A 152 -13.52 88.37 -19.16
C ASP A 152 -14.71 88.75 -18.28
N HIS A 153 -15.21 87.81 -17.46
CA HIS A 153 -16.31 88.07 -16.53
C HIS A 153 -15.89 89.04 -15.40
N ALA A 154 -14.65 88.96 -14.91
CA ALA A 154 -14.14 89.87 -13.89
C ALA A 154 -13.93 91.30 -14.42
N GLY A 155 -13.51 91.46 -15.68
CA GLY A 155 -13.34 92.77 -16.32
C GLY A 155 -14.65 93.47 -16.74
N ALA A 156 -15.77 92.75 -16.77
CA ALA A 156 -17.09 93.29 -17.12
C ALA A 156 -17.89 93.85 -15.93
N ARG A 157 -17.32 93.87 -14.72
CA ARG A 157 -17.87 94.52 -13.52
C ARG A 157 -17.12 95.81 -13.19
#